data_AF-A0A674H9W9-F1
#
_entry.id   AF-A0A674H9W9-F1
#
_cell.length_a   1.000
_cell.length_b   1.000
_cell.length_c   1.000
_cell.angle_alpha   90.00
_cell.angle_beta   90.00
_cell.angle_gamma   90.00
#
_symmetry.space_group_name_H-M   'P 1'
#
loop_
_entity.id
_entity.type
_entity.pdbx_description
1 polymer ?
#
loop_
_entity_poly.entity_id
_entity_poly.type
_entity_poly.pdbx_seq_one_letter_code
_entity_poly.pdbx_strand_id
1 'polypeptide(L)'
;MKLILIFSALIGASLCLETFVGHQVLRIKTKNEEEVKQLQFLESLEHLKLDFWINPSASALPVDVRVPAVSVQSVKAFLESQGIEYSILIENLQDVLDKEKQDMAESAQRQRSTTFDFGAYHTLDEVSTSREEYSDFFWSFCMLSSFQHPILGSQMFLQLFWHVDLCFVVLILCSEQSARADPDSVD
;
A
#
# COMPACT_ATOMS: atom_id res chain seq x y z
N MET A 1 37.52 -9.31 -10.69
CA MET A 1 36.69 -8.10 -10.90
C MET A 1 35.21 -8.43 -11.19
N LYS A 2 34.88 -9.39 -12.07
CA LYS A 2 33.48 -9.79 -12.33
C LYS A 2 32.73 -10.37 -11.11
N LEU A 3 33.39 -11.16 -10.26
CA LEU A 3 32.77 -11.71 -9.04
C LEU A 3 32.32 -10.62 -8.04
N ILE A 4 33.11 -9.56 -7.87
CA ILE A 4 32.80 -8.47 -6.93
C ILE A 4 31.54 -7.72 -7.36
N LEU A 5 31.35 -7.51 -8.67
CA LEU A 5 30.16 -6.87 -9.22
C LEU A 5 28.91 -7.74 -9.07
N ILE A 6 29.04 -9.06 -9.23
CA ILE A 6 27.92 -10.00 -9.04
C ILE A 6 27.52 -10.06 -7.56
N PHE A 7 28.48 -10.13 -6.63
CA PHE A 7 28.21 -10.08 -5.19
C PHE A 7 27.62 -8.73 -4.77
N SER A 8 28.11 -7.62 -5.31
CA SER A 8 27.54 -6.29 -5.09
C SER A 8 26.10 -6.17 -5.58
N ALA A 9 25.78 -6.71 -6.75
CA ALA A 9 24.42 -6.71 -7.29
C ALA A 9 23.47 -7.60 -6.47
N LEU A 10 23.92 -8.78 -6.03
CA LEU A 10 23.14 -9.67 -5.16
C LEU A 10 22.87 -9.05 -3.79
N ILE A 11 23.88 -8.41 -3.18
CA ILE A 11 23.72 -7.71 -1.90
C ILE A 11 22.77 -6.51 -2.06
N GLY A 12 22.92 -5.73 -3.12
CA GLY A 12 22.02 -4.60 -3.43
C GLY A 12 20.57 -5.02 -3.65
N ALA A 13 20.35 -6.13 -4.36
CA ALA A 13 19.01 -6.69 -4.57
C ALA A 13 18.38 -7.20 -3.26
N SER A 14 19.17 -7.83 -2.38
CA SER A 14 18.67 -8.33 -1.08
C SER A 14 18.31 -7.23 -0.10
N LEU A 15 18.99 -6.08 -0.16
CA LEU A 15 18.71 -4.91 0.70
C LEU A 15 17.46 -4.14 0.27
N CYS A 16 17.03 -4.31 -0.99
CA CYS A 16 15.85 -3.63 -1.53
C CYS A 16 14.54 -4.33 -1.14
N LEU A 17 14.62 -5.56 -0.61
CA LEU A 17 13.44 -6.27 -0.12
C LEU A 17 13.11 -5.74 1.28
N GLU A 18 12.10 -4.88 1.40
CA GLU A 18 11.59 -4.50 2.71
C GLU A 18 10.98 -5.72 3.39
N THR A 19 11.61 -6.18 4.47
CA THR A 19 11.09 -7.24 5.32
C THR A 19 10.33 -6.64 6.50
N PHE A 20 9.11 -7.10 6.74
CA PHE A 20 8.28 -6.65 7.86
C PHE A 20 8.35 -7.62 9.05
N VAL A 21 9.46 -8.36 9.16
CA VAL A 21 9.66 -9.38 10.19
C VAL A 21 9.56 -8.77 11.58
N GLY A 22 8.61 -9.25 12.38
CA GLY A 22 8.39 -8.80 13.76
C GLY A 22 7.71 -7.42 13.86
N HIS A 23 7.26 -6.86 12.74
CA HIS A 23 6.41 -5.68 12.78
C HIS A 23 5.05 -6.09 13.36
N GLN A 24 4.53 -5.27 14.27
CA GLN A 24 3.24 -5.52 14.91
C GLN A 24 2.26 -4.43 14.53
N VAL A 25 0.98 -4.77 14.43
CA VAL A 25 -0.09 -3.79 14.29
C VAL A 25 -0.85 -3.72 15.60
N LEU A 26 -0.84 -2.54 16.20
CA LEU A 26 -1.52 -2.26 17.46
C LEU A 26 -2.81 -1.49 17.17
N ARG A 27 -3.91 -1.95 17.77
CA ARG A 27 -5.17 -1.23 17.83
C ARG A 27 -5.30 -0.54 19.18
N ILE A 28 -5.27 0.78 19.16
CA ILE A 28 -5.30 1.66 20.31
C ILE A 28 -6.72 2.22 20.44
N LYS A 29 -7.28 2.21 21.66
CA LYS A 29 -8.60 2.77 21.94
C LYS A 29 -8.43 4.09 22.68
N THR A 30 -8.72 5.20 22.01
CA THR A 30 -8.71 6.52 22.63
C THR A 30 -10.03 6.79 23.33
N LYS A 31 -9.98 7.25 24.58
CA LYS A 31 -11.16 7.65 25.38
C LYS A 31 -11.27 9.17 25.48
N ASN A 32 -10.15 9.87 25.42
CA ASN A 32 -10.05 11.31 25.66
C ASN A 32 -9.31 12.02 24.52
N GLU A 33 -9.61 13.30 24.33
CA GLU A 33 -8.89 14.16 23.37
C GLU A 33 -7.41 14.37 23.74
N GLU A 34 -7.05 14.22 25.02
CA GLU A 34 -5.66 14.28 25.46
C GLU A 34 -4.84 13.09 24.96
N GLU A 35 -5.43 11.89 24.97
CA GLU A 35 -4.80 10.66 24.44
C GLU A 35 -4.59 10.79 22.93
N VAL A 36 -5.55 11.38 22.22
CA VAL A 36 -5.44 11.66 20.77
C VAL A 36 -4.25 12.59 20.50
N LYS A 37 -4.08 13.66 21.28
CA LYS A 37 -2.93 14.58 21.14
C LYS A 37 -1.59 13.89 21.44
N GLN A 38 -1.55 12.97 22.39
CA GLN A 38 -0.34 12.20 22.69
C GLN A 38 0.03 11.25 21.53
N LEU A 39 -0.96 10.64 20.88
CA LEU A 39 -0.73 9.83 19.68
C LEU A 39 -0.26 10.67 18.49
N GLN A 40 -0.82 11.87 18.30
CA GLN A 40 -0.33 12.82 17.30
C GLN A 40 1.10 13.28 17.58
N PHE A 41 1.47 13.46 18.85
CA PHE A 41 2.85 13.72 19.22
C PHE A 41 3.76 12.54 18.87
N LEU A 42 3.32 11.31 19.16
CA LEU A 42 4.06 10.10 18.81
C LEU A 42 4.24 9.96 17.28
N GLU A 43 3.24 10.34 16.50
CA GLU A 43 3.30 10.39 15.03
C GLU A 43 4.34 11.39 14.52
N SER A 44 4.48 12.54 15.18
CA SER A 44 5.48 13.56 14.81
C SER A 44 6.94 13.10 14.98
N LEU A 45 7.17 11.96 15.64
CA LEU A 45 8.50 11.40 15.86
C LEU A 45 8.95 10.55 14.66
N GLU A 46 9.48 11.20 13.64
CA GLU A 46 9.94 10.56 12.38
C GLU A 46 10.94 9.40 12.60
N HIS A 47 11.76 9.47 13.65
CA HIS A 47 12.76 8.45 13.97
C HIS A 47 12.17 7.08 14.32
N LEU A 48 10.90 7.02 14.75
CA LEU A 48 10.21 5.77 15.08
C LEU A 48 9.63 5.06 13.84
N LYS A 49 9.53 5.77 12.70
CA LYS A 49 8.97 5.29 11.43
C LYS A 49 7.65 4.54 11.62
N LEU A 50 6.77 5.11 12.45
CA LEU A 50 5.43 4.57 12.67
C LEU A 50 4.57 4.83 11.45
N ASP A 51 3.68 3.89 11.16
CA ASP A 51 2.80 3.96 10.00
C ASP A 51 1.36 3.74 10.47
N PHE A 52 0.55 4.80 10.41
CA PHE A 52 -0.81 4.80 10.90
C PHE A 52 -1.76 4.32 9.80
N TRP A 53 -2.35 3.14 10.01
CA TRP A 53 -3.38 2.60 9.13
C TRP A 53 -4.71 3.33 9.32
N ILE A 54 -4.99 3.72 10.56
CA ILE A 54 -6.12 4.59 10.90
C ILE A 54 -5.56 5.75 11.74
N ASN A 55 -5.63 6.96 11.19
CA ASN A 55 -5.07 8.14 11.83
C ASN A 55 -5.85 8.56 13.09
N PRO A 56 -5.15 9.08 14.12
CA PRO A 56 -5.77 9.60 15.33
C PRO A 56 -6.57 10.88 15.02
N SER A 57 -7.85 10.71 14.71
CA SER A 57 -8.75 11.82 14.31
C SER A 57 -9.58 12.38 15.46
N ALA A 58 -10.22 11.51 16.25
CA ALA A 58 -11.14 11.92 17.32
C ALA A 58 -11.13 10.90 18.47
N SER A 59 -11.56 11.33 19.66
CA SER A 59 -11.80 10.44 20.79
C SER A 59 -12.88 9.38 20.45
N ALA A 60 -12.79 8.21 21.07
CA ALA A 60 -13.66 7.04 20.87
C ALA A 60 -13.54 6.32 19.51
N LEU A 61 -12.68 6.77 18.60
CA LEU A 61 -12.34 6.03 17.39
C LEU A 61 -11.10 5.16 17.60
N PRO A 62 -11.08 3.92 17.07
CA PRO A 62 -9.89 3.09 17.12
C PRO A 62 -8.80 3.70 16.23
N VAL A 63 -7.56 3.62 16.71
CA VAL A 63 -6.36 4.01 15.98
C VAL A 63 -5.55 2.75 15.74
N ASP A 64 -5.26 2.45 14.48
CA ASP A 64 -4.48 1.28 14.09
C ASP A 64 -3.11 1.76 13.59
N VAL A 65 -2.05 1.26 14.22
CA VAL A 65 -0.67 1.67 13.91
C VAL A 65 0.21 0.45 13.71
N ARG A 66 0.95 0.45 12.60
CA ARG A 66 2.05 -0.48 12.34
C ARG A 66 3.32 0.04 12.99
N VAL A 67 3.88 -0.79 13.85
CA VAL A 67 5.09 -0.50 14.63
C VAL A 67 6.23 -1.40 14.17
N PRO A 68 7.36 -0.84 13.70
CA PRO A 68 8.56 -1.62 13.38
C PRO A 68 9.08 -2.39 14.59
N ALA A 69 9.63 -3.60 14.37
CA ALA A 69 10.09 -4.50 15.43
C ALA A 69 11.03 -3.82 16.46
N VAL A 70 11.89 -2.92 15.99
CA VAL A 70 12.86 -2.17 16.80
C VAL A 70 12.18 -1.21 17.77
N SER A 71 11.06 -0.61 17.40
CA SER A 71 10.35 0.39 18.20
C SER A 71 9.13 -0.16 18.95
N VAL A 72 8.73 -1.42 18.71
CA VAL A 72 7.60 -2.07 19.38
C VAL A 72 7.67 -1.95 20.90
N GLN A 73 8.81 -2.26 21.50
CA GLN A 73 8.95 -2.23 22.96
C GLN A 73 8.83 -0.80 23.51
N SER A 74 9.45 0.17 22.84
CA SER A 74 9.41 1.59 23.23
C SER A 74 8.00 2.16 23.11
N VAL A 75 7.28 1.82 22.03
CA VAL A 75 5.90 2.28 21.81
C VAL A 75 4.96 1.66 22.84
N LYS A 76 5.08 0.36 23.13
CA LYS A 76 4.28 -0.30 24.19
C LYS A 76 4.52 0.34 25.56
N ALA A 77 5.78 0.55 25.93
CA ALA A 77 6.12 1.22 27.18
C ALA A 77 5.57 2.65 27.25
N PHE A 78 5.58 3.39 26.13
CA PHE A 78 4.98 4.71 26.03
C PHE A 78 3.45 4.64 26.27
N LEU A 79 2.74 3.76 25.57
CA LEU A 79 1.30 3.59 25.72
C LEU A 79 0.91 3.20 27.17
N GLU A 80 1.66 2.29 27.79
CA GLU A 80 1.48 1.89 29.19
C GLU A 80 1.75 3.05 30.16
N SER A 81 2.78 3.87 29.91
CA SER A 81 3.11 5.03 30.74
C SER A 81 2.03 6.11 30.72
N GLN A 82 1.33 6.26 29.60
CA GLN A 82 0.22 7.18 29.43
C GLN A 82 -1.11 6.58 29.89
N GLY A 83 -1.14 5.29 30.27
CA GLY A 83 -2.36 4.59 30.66
C GLY A 83 -3.33 4.33 29.50
N ILE A 84 -2.83 4.33 28.26
CA ILE A 84 -3.64 4.13 27.05
C ILE A 84 -3.84 2.64 26.82
N GLU A 85 -5.09 2.22 26.66
CA GLU A 85 -5.45 0.84 26.37
C GLU A 85 -5.15 0.49 24.90
N TYR A 86 -4.40 -0.59 24.69
CA TYR A 86 -4.13 -1.12 23.35
C TYR A 86 -4.36 -2.63 23.30
N SER A 87 -4.60 -3.11 22.09
CA SER A 87 -4.71 -4.53 21.74
C SER A 87 -3.82 -4.83 20.54
N ILE A 88 -3.26 -6.03 20.48
CA ILE A 88 -2.46 -6.46 19.32
C ILE A 88 -3.43 -6.99 18.27
N LEU A 89 -3.52 -6.31 17.13
CA LEU A 89 -4.36 -6.75 16.01
C LEU A 89 -3.63 -7.79 15.16
N ILE A 90 -2.35 -7.55 14.89
CA ILE A 90 -1.49 -8.44 14.13
C ILE A 90 -0.18 -8.61 14.89
N GLU A 91 0.14 -9.84 15.28
CA GLU A 91 1.36 -10.15 16.04
C GLU A 91 2.63 -10.05 15.19
N ASN A 92 2.57 -10.51 13.94
CA ASN A 92 3.67 -10.44 12.99
C ASN A 92 3.11 -10.18 11.59
N LEU A 93 3.39 -9.00 11.06
CA LEU A 93 2.91 -8.59 9.74
C LEU A 93 3.51 -9.45 8.63
N GLN A 94 4.75 -9.95 8.81
CA GLN A 94 5.39 -10.81 7.82
C GLN A 94 4.61 -12.11 7.60
N ASP A 95 4.07 -12.72 8.65
CA ASP A 95 3.35 -14.00 8.53
C ASP A 95 2.06 -13.84 7.72
N VAL A 96 1.39 -12.69 7.85
CA VAL A 96 0.20 -12.36 7.07
C VAL A 96 0.56 -12.16 5.60
N LEU A 97 1.64 -11.43 5.30
CA LEU A 97 2.10 -11.19 3.94
C LEU A 97 2.62 -12.47 3.26
N ASP A 98 3.32 -13.32 4.01
CA ASP A 98 3.82 -14.60 3.50
C ASP A 98 2.66 -15.54 3.15
N LYS A 99 1.62 -15.56 3.99
CA LYS A 99 0.38 -16.28 3.70
C LYS A 99 -0.31 -15.75 2.45
N GLU A 100 -0.46 -14.44 2.34
CA GLU A 100 -1.08 -13.80 1.15
C GLU A 100 -0.31 -14.16 -0.13
N LYS A 101 1.03 -14.05 -0.09
CA LYS A 101 1.89 -14.41 -1.22
C LYS A 101 1.79 -15.88 -1.60
N GLN A 102 1.66 -16.77 -0.62
CA GLN A 102 1.43 -18.18 -0.85
C GLN A 102 0.06 -18.40 -1.52
N ASP A 103 -1.00 -17.78 -0.99
CA ASP A 103 -2.36 -17.90 -1.53
C ASP A 103 -2.42 -17.39 -2.99
N MET A 104 -1.70 -16.32 -3.32
CA MET A 104 -1.54 -15.81 -4.69
C MET A 104 -0.84 -16.83 -5.59
N ALA A 105 0.27 -17.44 -5.15
CA ALA A 105 1.00 -18.44 -5.93
C ALA A 105 0.14 -19.69 -6.19
N GLU A 106 -0.63 -20.12 -5.20
CA GLU A 106 -1.58 -21.23 -5.33
C GLU A 106 -2.75 -20.88 -6.26
N SER A 107 -3.23 -19.63 -6.24
CA SER A 107 -4.25 -19.15 -7.17
C SER A 107 -3.74 -19.12 -8.61
N ALA A 108 -2.56 -18.55 -8.84
CA ALA A 108 -1.92 -18.51 -10.16
C ALA A 108 -1.68 -19.92 -10.72
N GLN A 109 -1.30 -20.89 -9.89
CA GLN A 109 -1.16 -22.28 -10.30
C GLN A 109 -2.52 -22.94 -10.65
N ARG A 110 -3.60 -22.53 -9.99
CA ARG A 110 -4.98 -22.97 -10.26
C ARG A 110 -5.60 -22.28 -11.48
N GLN A 111 -5.16 -21.07 -11.84
CA GLN A 111 -5.57 -20.31 -13.03
C GLN A 111 -5.05 -20.89 -14.36
N ARG A 112 -5.13 -22.22 -14.51
CA ARG A 112 -5.12 -22.90 -15.81
C ARG A 112 -6.48 -22.82 -16.53
N SER A 113 -7.45 -22.15 -15.94
CA SER A 113 -8.78 -21.90 -16.48
C SER A 113 -8.79 -20.62 -17.32
N THR A 114 -9.60 -20.57 -18.38
CA THR A 114 -9.74 -19.42 -19.29
C THR A 114 -10.55 -18.27 -18.69
N THR A 115 -10.70 -18.19 -17.37
CA THR A 115 -11.57 -17.21 -16.70
C THR A 115 -10.81 -16.57 -15.56
N PHE A 116 -10.75 -15.23 -15.59
CA PHE A 116 -10.14 -14.42 -14.56
C PHE A 116 -10.87 -14.57 -13.23
N ASP A 117 -10.13 -14.77 -12.14
CA ASP A 117 -10.69 -15.00 -10.82
C ASP A 117 -10.75 -13.69 -10.02
N PHE A 118 -11.92 -13.07 -9.95
CA PHE A 118 -12.11 -11.83 -9.17
C PHE A 118 -12.04 -12.03 -7.65
N GLY A 119 -12.02 -13.28 -7.16
CA GLY A 119 -11.89 -13.61 -5.74
C GLY A 119 -10.44 -13.71 -5.25
N ALA A 120 -9.45 -13.57 -6.14
CA ALA A 120 -8.04 -13.67 -5.81
C ALA A 120 -7.28 -12.36 -6.04
N TYR A 121 -6.15 -12.21 -5.36
CA TYR A 121 -5.22 -11.11 -5.62
C TYR A 121 -4.39 -11.38 -6.87
N HIS A 122 -4.26 -10.36 -7.70
CA HIS A 122 -3.57 -10.41 -8.99
C HIS A 122 -2.45 -9.39 -9.07
N THR A 123 -1.44 -9.71 -9.88
CA THR A 123 -0.40 -8.73 -10.20
C THR A 123 -0.96 -7.62 -11.10
N LEU A 124 -0.33 -6.45 -11.09
CA LEU A 124 -0.77 -5.34 -11.95
C LEU A 124 -0.73 -5.72 -13.44
N ASP A 125 0.24 -6.52 -13.85
CA ASP A 125 0.37 -7.02 -15.21
C ASP A 125 -0.85 -7.89 -15.59
N GLU A 126 -1.24 -8.84 -14.74
CA GLU A 126 -2.44 -9.69 -14.95
C GLU A 126 -3.73 -8.87 -15.02
N VAL A 127 -3.88 -7.85 -14.16
CA VAL A 127 -5.03 -6.93 -14.20
C VAL A 127 -5.03 -6.09 -15.49
N SER A 128 -3.85 -5.71 -15.98
CA SER A 128 -3.73 -4.94 -17.22
C SER A 128 -4.05 -5.78 -18.46
N THR A 129 -3.51 -7.01 -18.53
CA THR A 129 -3.78 -7.95 -19.63
C THR A 129 -5.25 -8.37 -19.67
N SER A 130 -5.84 -8.66 -18.51
CA SER A 130 -7.28 -8.95 -18.44
C SER A 130 -8.11 -7.74 -18.87
N ARG A 131 -7.75 -6.52 -18.46
CA ARG A 131 -8.42 -5.30 -18.95
C ARG A 131 -8.35 -5.20 -20.47
N GLU A 132 -7.22 -5.49 -21.10
CA GLU A 132 -7.07 -5.47 -22.57
C GLU A 132 -7.96 -6.52 -23.25
N GLU A 133 -8.02 -7.74 -22.72
CA GLU A 133 -8.91 -8.81 -23.22
C GLU A 133 -10.40 -8.42 -23.16
N TYR A 134 -10.84 -7.76 -22.09
CA TYR A 134 -12.19 -7.22 -21.98
C TYR A 134 -12.41 -5.91 -22.75
N SER A 135 -11.33 -5.14 -23.00
CA SER A 135 -11.39 -3.90 -23.79
C SER A 135 -11.74 -4.19 -25.24
N ASP A 136 -11.28 -5.29 -25.83
CA ASP A 136 -11.67 -5.70 -27.18
C ASP A 136 -13.18 -5.96 -27.32
N PHE A 137 -13.87 -6.34 -26.24
CA PHE A 137 -15.34 -6.40 -26.20
C PHE A 137 -16.00 -5.04 -25.95
N PHE A 138 -15.32 -4.12 -25.27
CA PHE A 138 -15.85 -2.83 -24.81
C PHE A 138 -15.51 -1.65 -25.73
N TRP A 139 -14.56 -1.81 -26.67
CA TRP A 139 -14.16 -0.82 -27.67
C TRP A 139 -15.28 -0.43 -28.63
N SER A 140 -16.38 -1.19 -28.71
CA SER A 140 -17.58 -0.71 -29.43
C SER A 140 -18.34 0.39 -28.67
N PHE A 141 -18.04 0.64 -27.39
CA PHE A 141 -18.84 1.52 -26.54
C PHE A 141 -18.07 2.67 -25.86
N CYS A 142 -16.77 2.55 -25.60
CA CYS A 142 -15.97 3.64 -25.02
C CYS A 142 -14.92 4.17 -26.00
N MET A 143 -15.32 5.10 -26.87
CA MET A 143 -14.35 5.95 -27.57
C MET A 143 -14.32 7.35 -26.94
N LEU A 144 -13.10 7.83 -26.70
CA LEU A 144 -12.66 9.17 -26.29
C LEU A 144 -12.74 9.55 -24.80
N SER A 145 -11.64 9.28 -24.08
CA SER A 145 -10.83 10.37 -23.49
C SER A 145 -9.50 9.84 -22.94
N SER A 146 -8.47 9.79 -23.77
CA SER A 146 -7.09 9.64 -23.29
C SER A 146 -6.57 11.00 -22.83
N PHE A 147 -6.39 11.19 -21.53
CA PHE A 147 -5.74 12.37 -20.98
C PHE A 147 -4.27 12.04 -20.68
N GLN A 148 -3.36 12.52 -21.52
CA GLN A 148 -1.92 12.35 -21.33
C GLN A 148 -1.44 13.41 -20.33
N HIS A 149 -1.19 13.02 -19.07
CA HIS A 149 -0.39 13.84 -18.15
C HIS A 149 1.03 13.27 -18.04
N PRO A 150 2.10 14.09 -18.17
CA PRO A 150 3.46 13.59 -18.25
C PRO A 150 4.20 13.80 -16.91
N ILE A 151 4.14 12.87 -15.94
CA ILE A 151 5.06 12.98 -14.78
C ILE A 151 5.55 11.67 -14.13
N LEU A 152 4.98 10.50 -14.38
CA LEU A 152 5.63 9.23 -14.09
C LEU A 152 5.32 8.29 -15.25
N GLY A 153 6.30 7.56 -15.77
CA GLY A 153 6.15 6.66 -16.92
C GLY A 153 5.27 5.42 -16.67
N SER A 154 4.12 5.59 -16.00
CA SER A 154 3.11 4.56 -15.79
C SER A 154 1.75 5.12 -16.24
N GLN A 155 1.11 4.43 -17.18
CA GLN A 155 -0.20 4.83 -17.71
C GLN A 155 -1.29 4.63 -16.65
N MET A 156 -2.04 5.70 -16.36
CA MET A 156 -3.21 5.64 -15.48
C MET A 156 -4.46 5.40 -16.33
N PHE A 157 -5.19 4.32 -16.06
CA PHE A 157 -6.42 3.98 -16.75
C PHE A 157 -7.63 4.27 -15.86
N LEU A 158 -8.44 5.26 -16.25
CA LEU A 158 -9.76 5.52 -15.67
C LEU A 158 -10.81 4.76 -16.46
N GLN A 159 -11.55 3.85 -15.81
CA GLN A 159 -12.65 3.12 -16.43
C GLN A 159 -13.95 3.89 -16.20
N LEU A 160 -14.41 4.62 -17.21
CA LEU A 160 -15.67 5.36 -17.19
C LEU A 160 -16.80 4.47 -17.71
N PHE A 161 -17.75 4.12 -16.85
CA PHE A 161 -18.98 3.43 -17.25
C PHE A 161 -20.03 4.45 -17.69
N TRP A 162 -20.32 4.53 -18.99
CA TRP A 162 -21.45 5.29 -19.49
C TRP A 162 -22.67 4.37 -19.60
N HIS A 163 -23.50 4.26 -18.57
CA HIS A 163 -24.83 3.67 -18.79
C HIS A 163 -25.69 4.70 -19.50
N VAL A 164 -26.28 4.32 -20.63
CA VAL A 164 -27.31 5.11 -21.31
C VAL A 164 -28.40 5.39 -20.27
N ASP A 165 -28.62 6.67 -19.95
CA ASP A 165 -29.63 7.21 -19.04
C ASP A 165 -29.42 7.12 -17.50
N LEU A 166 -28.29 7.62 -16.95
CA LEU A 166 -28.29 8.49 -15.74
C LEU A 166 -26.87 8.98 -15.40
N CYS A 167 -26.65 10.30 -15.37
CA CYS A 167 -25.39 10.92 -14.97
C CYS A 167 -25.13 10.79 -13.45
N PHE A 168 -24.16 9.97 -13.05
CA PHE A 168 -23.53 10.06 -11.73
C PHE A 168 -22.00 10.05 -11.92
N VAL A 169 -21.35 11.20 -11.69
CA VAL A 169 -19.90 11.36 -11.72
C VAL A 169 -19.36 11.12 -10.32
N VAL A 170 -18.64 10.02 -10.10
CA VAL A 170 -17.87 9.79 -8.87
C VAL A 170 -16.42 10.18 -9.16
N LEU A 171 -15.97 11.31 -8.61
CA LEU A 171 -14.59 11.80 -8.64
C LEU A 171 -13.84 11.25 -7.42
N ILE A 172 -12.84 10.40 -7.61
CA ILE A 172 -11.83 10.08 -6.60
C ILE A 172 -10.55 10.81 -6.99
N LEU A 173 -10.20 11.87 -6.24
CA LEU A 173 -8.95 12.62 -6.37
C LEU A 173 -7.94 12.08 -5.34
N CYS A 174 -6.71 11.81 -5.77
CA CYS A 174 -5.58 11.57 -4.88
C CYS A 174 -4.41 12.48 -5.35
N SER A 175 -4.09 13.52 -4.57
CA SER A 175 -2.82 14.26 -4.62
C SER A 175 -1.78 13.49 -3.78
N GLU A 176 -0.46 13.63 -3.86
CA GLU A 176 0.37 14.82 -4.07
C GLU A 176 1.85 14.41 -4.31
N GLN A 177 2.53 15.18 -5.18
CA GLN A 177 3.96 15.58 -5.29
C GLN A 177 5.11 14.69 -4.76
N SER A 178 6.22 14.42 -5.45
CA SER A 178 7.09 15.12 -6.44
C SER A 178 8.45 15.54 -5.85
N ALA A 179 9.48 15.38 -6.70
CA ALA A 179 10.84 15.93 -6.70
C ALA A 179 11.92 15.11 -5.96
N ARG A 180 13.05 14.73 -6.59
CA ARG A 180 13.87 15.56 -7.48
C ARG A 180 14.66 14.69 -8.48
N ALA A 181 14.56 15.08 -9.75
CA ALA A 181 15.34 14.59 -10.89
C ALA A 181 16.72 15.25 -10.97
N ASP A 182 17.66 14.51 -11.55
CA ASP A 182 18.96 14.96 -12.06
C ASP A 182 18.79 15.44 -13.52
N PRO A 183 19.37 16.57 -13.97
CA PRO A 183 19.21 17.05 -15.33
C PRO A 183 20.51 16.87 -16.14
N ASP A 184 20.52 15.92 -17.07
CA ASP A 184 21.49 15.93 -18.18
C ASP A 184 20.73 15.96 -19.51
N SER A 185 20.65 17.17 -20.05
CA SER A 185 20.45 17.43 -21.47
C SER A 185 21.62 18.28 -21.92
N VAL A 186 22.35 17.88 -22.97
CA VAL A 186 22.73 18.72 -24.12
C VAL A 186 23.31 17.78 -25.20
N ASP A 187 22.70 17.91 -26.39
CA ASP A 187 23.13 17.60 -27.77
C ASP A 187 23.63 16.19 -28.19
#